data_AF-A0A4Z1KZ22-F1
#
_entry.id   AF-A0A4Z1KZ22-F1
#
_cell.length_a   1.000
_cell.length_b   1.000
_cell.length_c   1.000
_cell.angle_alpha   90.00
_cell.angle_beta   90.00
_cell.angle_gamma   90.00
#
_symmetry.space_group_name_H-M   'P 1'
#
loop_
_entity.id
_entity.type
_entity.pdbx_description
1 polymer ?
#
loop_
_entity_poly.entity_id
_entity_poly.type
_entity_poly.pdbx_seq_one_letter_code
_entity_poly.pdbx_strand_id
1 'polypeptide(L)'
;MAAAVVTQPHNLLLLVTAETCRGSTYTVTGANTSLGLEAARHLVRLGSATVIMAVRDPAFGLRALADIESPTGISGVAKDLMKIKDEPIVDSNAEDMTQKAYPLSKFLKIMAIRHLTGLLPLQRTGVVINLMCPGLSKQKKRYGRTAEDGSRTLLYGAAAGEDSHGCLLKPCTIAEM
;
A
#
# COMPACT_ATOMS: atom_id res chain seq x y z
N MET A 1 -15.50 -11.08 -20.60
CA MET A 1 -15.48 -9.91 -19.69
C MET A 1 -15.57 -10.40 -18.25
N ALA A 2 -14.69 -9.94 -17.37
CA ALA A 2 -14.76 -10.20 -15.93
C ALA A 2 -16.03 -9.55 -15.35
N ALA A 3 -16.92 -10.33 -14.75
CA ALA A 3 -18.12 -9.79 -14.12
C ALA A 3 -17.74 -8.92 -12.91
N ALA A 4 -18.24 -7.68 -12.86
CA ALA A 4 -18.07 -6.81 -11.71
C ALA A 4 -18.83 -7.40 -10.50
N VAL A 5 -18.25 -7.29 -9.31
CA VAL A 5 -18.98 -7.60 -8.08
C VAL A 5 -19.89 -6.41 -7.80
N VAL A 6 -21.21 -6.59 -7.96
CA VAL A 6 -22.22 -5.52 -7.92
C VAL A 6 -22.15 -4.69 -6.62
N THR A 7 -21.82 -5.33 -5.50
CA THR A 7 -21.74 -4.69 -4.18
C THR A 7 -20.41 -4.01 -3.89
N GLN A 8 -19.42 -4.15 -4.77
CA GLN A 8 -18.10 -3.54 -4.59
C GLN A 8 -18.02 -2.23 -5.39
N PRO A 9 -17.72 -1.09 -4.77
CA PRO A 9 -17.56 0.16 -5.50
C PRO A 9 -16.32 0.10 -6.41
N HIS A 10 -16.37 0.71 -7.58
CA HIS A 10 -15.27 0.78 -8.54
C HIS A 10 -15.04 2.23 -8.95
N ASN A 11 -13.89 2.52 -9.58
CA ASN A 11 -13.47 3.87 -9.96
C ASN A 11 -13.35 4.79 -8.73
N LEU A 12 -12.71 4.27 -7.68
CA LEU A 12 -12.57 4.97 -6.40
C LEU A 12 -11.86 6.31 -6.59
N LEU A 13 -12.19 7.35 -5.83
CA LEU A 13 -11.48 8.62 -5.97
C LEU A 13 -10.02 8.51 -5.51
N LEU A 14 -9.13 9.19 -6.23
CA LEU A 14 -7.73 9.34 -5.87
C LEU A 14 -7.59 10.59 -5.00
N LEU A 15 -7.49 10.41 -3.68
CA LEU A 15 -7.40 11.53 -2.72
C LEU A 15 -6.05 12.26 -2.81
N VAL A 16 -4.99 11.53 -3.14
CA VAL A 16 -3.65 12.11 -3.36
C VAL A 16 -3.64 12.94 -4.64
N THR A 17 -3.10 14.15 -4.52
CA THR A 17 -2.86 15.08 -5.63
C THR A 17 -1.37 15.38 -5.75
N ALA A 18 -0.97 16.01 -6.86
CA ALA A 18 0.41 16.44 -7.05
C ALA A 18 0.85 17.40 -5.93
N GLU A 19 -0.04 18.26 -5.45
CA GLU A 19 0.24 19.18 -4.33
C GLU A 19 0.54 18.43 -3.03
N THR A 20 -0.25 17.39 -2.72
CA THR A 20 -0.02 16.58 -1.51
C THR A 20 1.20 15.68 -1.60
N CYS A 21 1.60 15.28 -2.80
CA CYS A 21 2.74 14.38 -3.01
C CYS A 21 4.06 15.12 -3.19
N ARG A 22 4.05 16.36 -3.69
CA ARG A 22 5.27 17.10 -4.03
C ARG A 22 6.16 17.29 -2.81
N GLY A 23 7.44 16.92 -2.94
CA GLY A 23 8.41 17.03 -1.84
C GLY A 23 8.31 15.90 -0.80
N SER A 24 7.26 15.09 -0.83
CA SER A 24 7.02 14.02 0.14
C SER A 24 7.83 12.76 -0.18
N THR A 25 8.19 12.02 0.88
CA THR A 25 8.84 10.71 0.78
C THR A 25 7.86 9.62 1.21
N TYR A 26 7.70 8.59 0.38
CA TYR A 26 6.80 7.48 0.65
C TYR A 26 7.58 6.16 0.73
N THR A 27 7.16 5.26 1.62
CA THR A 27 7.63 3.87 1.62
C THR A 27 6.47 2.94 1.30
N VAL A 28 6.65 2.07 0.30
CA VAL A 28 5.65 1.11 -0.12
C VAL A 28 6.20 -0.31 0.03
N THR A 29 5.63 -1.08 0.95
CA THR A 29 5.98 -2.49 1.14
C THR A 29 5.19 -3.40 0.21
N GLY A 30 5.83 -4.43 -0.34
CA GLY A 30 5.18 -5.32 -1.30
C GLY A 30 4.91 -4.63 -2.65
N ALA A 31 5.79 -3.70 -3.03
CA ALA A 31 5.65 -2.88 -4.24
C ALA A 31 6.16 -3.55 -5.53
N ASN A 32 6.47 -4.85 -5.50
CA ASN A 32 6.97 -5.55 -6.69
C ASN A 32 5.86 -5.93 -7.70
N THR A 33 4.60 -5.95 -7.26
CA THR A 33 3.45 -6.37 -8.09
C THR A 33 2.15 -5.71 -7.60
N SER A 34 1.08 -5.80 -8.41
CA SER A 34 -0.30 -5.57 -7.95
C SER A 34 -0.54 -4.16 -7.39
N LEU A 35 -1.34 -4.06 -6.32
CA LEU A 35 -1.74 -2.83 -5.65
C LEU A 35 -0.55 -1.97 -5.22
N GLY A 36 0.52 -2.58 -4.67
CA GLY A 36 1.68 -1.85 -4.18
C GLY A 36 2.47 -1.20 -5.32
N LEU A 37 2.64 -1.92 -6.43
CA LEU A 37 3.30 -1.40 -7.64
C LEU A 37 2.51 -0.23 -8.24
N GLU A 38 1.19 -0.37 -8.35
CA GLU A 38 0.32 0.72 -8.85
C GLU A 38 0.34 1.94 -7.93
N ALA A 39 0.30 1.74 -6.61
CA ALA A 39 0.42 2.83 -5.64
C ALA A 39 1.75 3.57 -5.81
N ALA A 40 2.87 2.84 -5.90
CA ALA A 40 4.18 3.44 -6.13
C ALA A 40 4.22 4.22 -7.44
N ARG A 41 3.63 3.70 -8.52
CA ARG A 41 3.54 4.39 -9.81
C ARG A 41 2.74 5.69 -9.73
N HIS A 42 1.61 5.71 -9.02
CA HIS A 42 0.84 6.93 -8.79
C HIS A 42 1.66 7.98 -8.04
N LEU A 43 2.36 7.57 -6.97
CA LEU A 43 3.18 8.48 -6.17
C LEU A 43 4.31 9.10 -7.01
N VAL A 44 4.97 8.31 -7.87
CA VAL A 44 5.98 8.83 -8.81
C VAL A 44 5.37 9.81 -9.81
N ARG A 45 4.24 9.46 -10.44
CA ARG A 45 3.54 10.34 -11.40
C ARG A 45 3.10 11.67 -10.79
N LEU A 46 2.72 11.65 -9.51
CA LEU A 46 2.26 12.84 -8.79
C LEU A 46 3.42 13.70 -8.25
N GLY A 47 4.67 13.38 -8.59
CA GLY A 47 5.82 14.23 -8.27
C GLY A 47 6.35 14.08 -6.85
N SER A 48 6.22 12.90 -6.24
CA SER A 48 6.90 12.58 -4.97
C SER A 48 8.40 12.80 -5.08
N ALA A 49 9.04 13.28 -4.00
CA ALA A 49 10.49 13.45 -3.99
C ALA A 49 11.23 12.12 -3.95
N THR A 50 10.69 11.14 -3.23
CA THR A 50 11.27 9.80 -3.14
C THR A 50 10.18 8.76 -2.85
N VAL A 51 10.25 7.62 -3.54
CA VAL A 51 9.39 6.46 -3.28
C VAL A 51 10.28 5.25 -3.00
N ILE A 52 10.33 4.82 -1.75
CA ILE A 52 11.11 3.66 -1.30
C ILE A 52 10.27 2.40 -1.45
N MET A 53 10.71 1.48 -2.29
CA MET A 53 10.05 0.20 -2.54
C MET A 53 10.68 -0.88 -1.67
N ALA A 54 9.93 -1.37 -0.70
CA ALA A 54 10.36 -2.47 0.15
C ALA A 54 9.87 -3.80 -0.45
N VAL A 55 10.76 -4.49 -1.14
CA VAL A 55 10.53 -5.80 -1.75
C VAL A 55 11.39 -6.86 -1.07
N ARG A 56 10.96 -8.12 -1.15
CA ARG A 56 11.68 -9.25 -0.54
C ARG A 56 12.83 -9.77 -1.39
N ASP A 57 12.88 -9.40 -2.66
CA ASP A 57 13.83 -9.92 -3.63
C ASP A 57 14.30 -8.77 -4.54
N PRO A 58 15.63 -8.54 -4.65
CA PRO A 58 16.19 -7.45 -5.42
C PRO A 58 15.88 -7.52 -6.92
N ALA A 59 15.85 -8.72 -7.50
CA ALA A 59 15.59 -8.89 -8.93
C ALA A 59 14.14 -8.49 -9.27
N PHE A 60 13.18 -8.83 -8.40
CA PHE A 60 11.81 -8.33 -8.52
C PHE A 60 11.71 -6.82 -8.28
N GLY A 61 12.52 -6.27 -7.37
CA GLY A 61 12.62 -4.82 -7.15
C GLY A 61 13.08 -4.07 -8.39
N LEU A 62 14.16 -4.52 -9.03
CA LEU A 62 14.68 -3.95 -10.27
C LEU A 62 13.65 -3.96 -11.41
N ARG A 63 12.94 -5.07 -11.59
CA ARG A 63 11.87 -5.17 -12.59
C ARG A 63 10.74 -4.18 -12.31
N ALA A 64 10.35 -4.05 -11.06
CA ALA A 64 9.32 -3.11 -10.64
C ALA A 64 9.75 -1.65 -10.84
N LEU A 65 11.02 -1.32 -10.59
CA LEU A 65 11.57 0.01 -10.91
C LEU A 65 11.46 0.31 -12.40
N ALA A 66 11.93 -0.61 -13.26
CA ALA A 66 11.82 -0.43 -14.71
C ALA A 66 10.36 -0.27 -15.19
N ASP A 67 9.43 -1.02 -14.58
CA ASP A 67 7.99 -0.93 -14.86
C ASP A 67 7.34 0.38 -14.38
N ILE A 68 7.94 1.06 -13.39
CA ILE A 68 7.52 2.41 -13.00
C ILE A 68 8.13 3.45 -13.93
N GLU A 69 9.44 3.37 -14.20
CA GLU A 69 10.15 4.39 -14.96
C GLU A 69 9.74 4.41 -16.44
N SER A 70 9.57 3.25 -17.08
CA SER A 70 9.22 3.15 -18.50
C SER A 70 7.93 3.89 -18.89
N PRO A 71 6.78 3.69 -18.20
CA PRO A 71 5.52 4.38 -18.53
C PRO A 71 5.39 5.77 -17.90
N THR A 72 6.25 6.15 -16.96
CA THR A 72 6.19 7.49 -16.34
C THR A 72 7.19 8.46 -16.97
N GLY A 73 8.28 7.96 -17.55
CA GLY A 73 9.41 8.77 -17.99
C GLY A 73 10.19 9.41 -16.85
N ILE A 74 9.93 9.02 -15.60
CA ILE A 74 10.54 9.62 -14.40
C ILE A 74 11.46 8.59 -13.76
N SER A 75 12.77 8.84 -13.80
CA SER A 75 13.78 7.97 -13.21
C SER A 75 14.35 8.52 -11.89
N GLY A 76 14.82 7.62 -11.03
CA GLY A 76 15.54 7.96 -9.79
C GLY A 76 14.67 8.41 -8.60
N VAL A 77 13.36 8.59 -8.80
CA VAL A 77 12.40 8.84 -7.72
C VAL A 77 12.08 7.56 -6.95
N ALA A 78 11.80 6.47 -7.67
CA ALA A 78 11.59 5.16 -7.07
C ALA A 78 12.94 4.49 -6.77
N LYS A 79 13.08 3.92 -5.57
CA LYS A 79 14.32 3.29 -5.11
C LYS A 79 14.01 1.97 -4.40
N ASP A 80 14.77 0.92 -4.71
CA ASP A 80 14.66 -0.36 -3.99
C ASP A 80 15.29 -0.25 -2.60
N LEU A 81 14.54 -0.56 -1.55
CA LEU A 81 15.00 -0.51 -0.16
C LEU A 81 16.26 -1.37 0.07
N MET A 82 16.40 -2.51 -0.64
CA MET A 82 17.57 -3.38 -0.51
C MET A 82 18.86 -2.74 -1.04
N LYS A 83 18.76 -1.69 -1.86
CA LYS A 83 19.92 -0.88 -2.30
C LYS A 83 20.25 0.27 -1.36
N ILE A 84 19.39 0.56 -0.39
CA ILE A 84 19.52 1.70 0.53
C ILE A 84 20.14 1.25 1.88
N LYS A 85 20.20 -0.05 2.16
CA LYS A 85 20.72 -0.59 3.44
C LYS A 85 21.99 -1.41 3.28
N ASP A 86 22.99 -1.04 4.08
CA ASP A 86 24.19 -1.84 4.40
C ASP A 86 23.95 -2.86 5.55
N GLU A 87 22.75 -2.91 6.13
CA GLU A 87 22.39 -3.85 7.21
C GLU A 87 21.18 -4.73 6.88
N PRO A 88 21.21 -6.02 7.26
CA PRO A 88 20.14 -6.95 6.96
C PRO A 88 18.93 -6.65 7.83
N ILE A 89 17.84 -6.16 7.23
CA ILE A 89 16.52 -6.31 7.85
C ILE A 89 16.29 -7.81 7.97
N VAL A 90 16.11 -8.29 9.20
CA VAL A 90 15.87 -9.71 9.51
C VAL A 90 14.74 -10.22 8.61
N ASP A 91 15.11 -11.11 7.70
CA ASP A 91 14.16 -11.85 6.89
C ASP A 91 13.43 -12.80 7.84
N SER A 92 12.23 -12.40 8.29
CA SER A 92 11.33 -13.35 8.91
C SER A 92 10.86 -14.28 7.78
N ASN A 93 11.61 -15.37 7.58
CA ASN A 93 11.20 -16.49 6.75
C ASN A 93 9.87 -17.01 7.27
N ALA A 94 8.78 -16.44 6.79
CA ALA A 94 7.45 -16.99 6.96
C ALA A 94 7.36 -18.13 5.94
N GLU A 95 7.65 -19.34 6.42
CA GLU A 95 7.24 -20.59 5.77
C GLU A 95 5.82 -20.43 5.21
N ASP A 96 5.59 -21.00 4.03
CA ASP A 96 4.36 -20.87 3.25
C ASP A 96 3.12 -21.06 4.14
N MET A 97 2.55 -19.95 4.62
CA MET A 97 1.26 -19.97 5.29
C MET A 97 0.24 -20.44 4.27
N THR A 98 -0.18 -21.70 4.41
CA THR A 98 -1.30 -22.24 3.65
C THR A 98 -2.47 -21.27 3.68
N GLN A 99 -3.21 -21.13 2.57
CA GLN A 99 -4.35 -20.21 2.43
C GLN A 99 -5.37 -20.26 3.59
N LYS A 100 -5.40 -21.37 4.34
CA LYS A 100 -6.19 -21.56 5.56
C LYS A 100 -5.82 -20.60 6.71
N ALA A 101 -4.55 -20.19 6.82
CA ALA A 101 -4.07 -19.29 7.86
C ALA A 101 -4.22 -17.80 7.51
N TYR A 102 -4.52 -17.46 6.26
CA TYR A 102 -4.66 -16.07 5.83
C TYR A 102 -5.73 -15.28 6.61
N PRO A 103 -6.97 -15.79 6.82
CA PRO A 103 -7.95 -15.11 7.64
C PRO A 103 -7.46 -14.84 9.06
N LEU A 104 -6.74 -15.79 9.66
CA LEU A 104 -6.18 -15.66 11.00
C LEU A 104 -5.09 -14.58 11.05
N SER A 105 -4.16 -14.56 10.10
CA SER A 105 -3.14 -13.51 10.02
C SER A 105 -3.75 -12.13 9.83
N LYS A 106 -4.81 -12.00 9.03
CA LYS A 106 -5.52 -10.73 8.86
C LYS A 106 -6.28 -10.33 10.12
N PHE A 107 -6.91 -11.26 10.81
CA PHE A 107 -7.54 -11.01 12.10
C PHE A 107 -6.52 -10.54 13.14
N LEU A 108 -5.37 -11.20 13.22
CA LEU A 108 -4.29 -10.81 14.14
C LEU A 108 -3.77 -9.41 13.84
N LYS A 109 -3.66 -9.03 12.56
CA LYS A 109 -3.31 -7.65 12.16
C LYS A 109 -4.35 -6.63 12.62
N ILE A 110 -5.64 -6.95 12.54
CA ILE A 110 -6.70 -6.08 13.05
C ILE A 110 -6.51 -5.88 14.56
N MET A 111 -6.40 -6.97 15.33
CA MET A 111 -6.23 -6.90 16.78
C MET A 111 -4.96 -6.15 17.18
N ALA A 112 -3.85 -6.41 16.49
CA ALA A 112 -2.58 -5.75 16.75
C ALA A 112 -2.66 -4.24 16.51
N ILE A 113 -3.24 -3.78 15.40
CA ILE A 113 -3.36 -2.35 15.11
C ILE A 113 -4.30 -1.67 16.11
N ARG A 114 -5.44 -2.28 16.45
CA ARG A 114 -6.36 -1.75 17.48
C ARG A 114 -5.69 -1.53 18.83
N HIS A 115 -4.86 -2.49 19.25
CA HIS A 115 -4.14 -2.35 20.50
C HIS A 115 -3.00 -1.32 20.38
N LEU A 116 -2.25 -1.37 19.28
CA LEU A 116 -1.09 -0.52 19.06
C LEU A 116 -1.45 0.97 19.00
N THR A 117 -2.56 1.34 18.36
CA THR A 117 -3.00 2.76 18.29
C THR A 117 -3.43 3.30 19.65
N GLY A 118 -3.93 2.45 20.54
CA GLY A 118 -4.14 2.82 21.95
C GLY A 118 -2.83 3.08 22.72
N LEU A 119 -1.75 2.37 22.38
CA LEU A 119 -0.43 2.55 23.00
C LEU A 119 0.37 3.71 22.39
N LEU A 120 0.10 4.05 21.13
CA LEU A 120 0.80 5.06 20.33
C LEU A 120 -0.16 6.16 19.88
N PRO A 121 -0.73 6.94 20.82
CA PRO A 121 -1.66 8.00 20.47
C PRO A 121 -0.98 9.04 19.57
N LEU A 122 -1.77 9.62 18.66
CA LEU A 122 -1.31 10.62 17.71
C LEU A 122 -0.58 11.78 18.40
N GLN A 123 -1.10 12.27 19.52
CA GLN A 123 -0.52 13.41 20.26
C GLN A 123 0.91 13.12 20.74
N ARG A 124 1.26 11.84 20.93
CA ARG A 124 2.58 11.42 21.40
C ARG A 124 3.55 11.19 20.25
N THR A 125 3.07 10.65 19.13
CA THR A 125 3.94 10.16 18.06
C THR A 125 3.97 11.07 16.83
N GLY A 126 2.90 11.83 16.58
CA GLY A 126 2.65 12.50 15.30
C GLY A 126 2.45 11.53 14.14
N VAL A 127 2.25 10.23 14.39
CA VAL A 127 2.15 9.20 13.36
C VAL A 127 0.72 8.67 13.26
N VAL A 128 0.16 8.75 12.06
CA VAL A 128 -1.12 8.14 11.71
C VAL A 128 -0.91 6.66 11.38
N ILE A 129 -1.63 5.76 12.07
CA ILE A 129 -1.52 4.32 11.88
C ILE A 129 -2.90 3.78 11.53
N ASN A 130 -3.06 3.27 10.31
CA ASN A 130 -4.33 2.81 9.79
C ASN A 130 -4.25 1.36 9.32
N LEU A 131 -5.38 0.65 9.40
CA LEU A 131 -5.55 -0.62 8.70
C LEU A 131 -6.31 -0.39 7.39
N MET A 132 -5.85 -1.00 6.30
CA MET A 132 -6.45 -0.79 4.98
C MET A 132 -7.06 -2.08 4.43
N CYS A 133 -8.26 -1.97 3.85
CA CYS A 133 -8.95 -3.05 3.16
C CYS A 133 -9.32 -2.62 1.73
N PRO A 134 -8.47 -2.90 0.72
CA PRO A 134 -8.68 -2.50 -0.67
C PRO A 134 -9.77 -3.31 -1.39
N GLY A 135 -10.53 -4.15 -0.67
CA GLY A 135 -11.56 -5.02 -1.21
C GLY A 135 -10.99 -6.21 -2.01
N LEU A 136 -11.86 -6.84 -2.80
CA LEU A 136 -11.52 -7.99 -3.62
C LEU A 136 -10.73 -7.57 -4.87
N SER A 137 -9.60 -8.24 -5.13
CA SER A 137 -8.73 -8.00 -6.29
C SER A 137 -8.82 -9.12 -7.32
N LYS A 138 -8.65 -8.78 -8.61
CA LYS A 138 -8.65 -9.71 -9.75
C LYS A 138 -7.46 -10.67 -9.80
N GLN A 139 -6.40 -10.49 -9.01
CA GLN A 139 -5.15 -11.25 -9.21
C GLN A 139 -5.27 -12.78 -9.17
N LYS A 140 -6.19 -13.34 -8.37
CA LYS A 140 -6.46 -14.79 -8.33
C LYS A 140 -7.89 -15.15 -8.73
N LYS A 141 -8.69 -14.18 -9.16
CA LYS A 141 -10.13 -14.36 -9.40
C LYS A 141 -10.54 -13.70 -10.72
N ARG A 142 -11.49 -14.29 -11.42
CA ARG A 142 -12.06 -13.73 -12.66
C ARG A 142 -12.87 -12.44 -12.45
N TYR A 143 -13.00 -11.96 -11.20
CA TYR A 143 -13.85 -10.84 -10.79
C TYR A 143 -13.21 -10.10 -9.60
N GLY A 144 -13.57 -8.82 -9.42
CA GLY A 144 -12.98 -7.91 -8.41
C GLY A 144 -12.36 -6.66 -9.05
N ARG A 145 -11.58 -5.90 -8.29
CA ARG A 145 -10.91 -4.67 -8.76
C ARG A 145 -9.61 -4.94 -9.51
N THR A 146 -9.29 -4.02 -10.41
CA THR A 146 -7.94 -3.91 -10.98
C THR A 146 -6.94 -3.56 -9.87
N ALA A 147 -5.65 -3.79 -10.15
CA ALA A 147 -4.61 -3.36 -9.23
C ALA A 147 -4.64 -1.83 -9.05
N GLU A 148 -4.89 -1.10 -10.13
CA GLU A 148 -4.99 0.36 -10.14
C GLU A 148 -6.11 0.84 -9.21
N ASP A 149 -7.36 0.37 -9.41
CA ASP A 149 -8.52 0.81 -8.61
C ASP A 149 -8.38 0.42 -7.14
N GLY A 150 -7.86 -0.78 -6.85
CA GLY A 150 -7.60 -1.20 -5.48
C GLY A 150 -6.48 -0.42 -4.80
N SER A 151 -5.47 0.03 -5.56
CA SER A 151 -4.33 0.79 -5.03
C SER A 151 -4.77 2.14 -4.47
N ARG A 152 -5.87 2.70 -4.96
CA ARG A 152 -6.42 3.99 -4.48
C ARG A 152 -6.79 3.95 -3.00
N THR A 153 -7.12 2.79 -2.43
CA THR A 153 -7.32 2.65 -0.97
C THR A 153 -6.01 2.80 -0.18
N LEU A 154 -4.87 2.35 -0.74
CA LEU A 154 -3.55 2.56 -0.13
C LEU A 154 -3.19 4.05 -0.12
N LEU A 155 -3.41 4.70 -1.26
CA LEU A 155 -3.13 6.12 -1.43
C LEU A 155 -4.06 7.00 -0.60
N TYR A 156 -5.34 6.63 -0.48
CA TYR A 156 -6.27 7.26 0.45
C TYR A 156 -5.73 7.22 1.87
N GLY A 157 -5.25 6.07 2.34
CA GLY A 157 -4.69 5.97 3.68
C GLY A 157 -3.41 6.76 3.91
N ALA A 158 -2.68 7.12 2.86
CA ALA A 158 -1.53 8.03 2.93
C ALA A 158 -1.94 9.51 3.06
N ALA A 159 -3.19 9.85 2.69
CA ALA A 159 -3.70 11.22 2.63
C ALA A 159 -4.90 11.48 3.56
N ALA A 160 -5.41 10.45 4.27
CA ALA A 160 -6.63 10.52 5.07
C ALA A 160 -6.53 11.42 6.32
N GLY A 161 -5.33 11.89 6.67
CA GLY A 161 -5.13 12.83 7.77
C GLY A 161 -5.25 12.22 9.16
N GLU A 162 -5.16 13.09 10.16
CA GLU A 162 -5.10 12.74 11.59
C GLU A 162 -6.36 12.03 12.11
N ASP A 163 -7.53 12.44 11.62
CA ASP A 163 -8.84 11.87 12.00
C ASP A 163 -8.98 10.40 11.65
N SER A 164 -8.12 9.90 10.77
CA SER A 164 -8.13 8.50 10.38
C SER A 164 -7.36 7.59 11.33
N HIS A 165 -6.53 8.13 12.23
CA HIS A 165 -5.64 7.34 13.09
C HIS A 165 -6.40 6.26 13.86
N GLY A 166 -5.95 5.01 13.71
CA GLY A 166 -6.56 3.86 14.37
C GLY A 166 -7.85 3.36 13.71
N CYS A 167 -8.21 3.87 12.53
CA CYS A 167 -9.41 3.44 11.80
C CYS A 167 -9.11 2.37 10.74
N LEU A 168 -10.18 1.66 10.36
CA LEU A 168 -10.17 0.75 9.22
C LEU A 168 -10.60 1.51 7.97
N LEU A 169 -9.70 1.62 7.00
CA LEU A 169 -9.98 2.24 5.73
C LEU A 169 -10.57 1.22 4.78
N LYS A 170 -11.85 1.38 4.52
CA LYS A 170 -12.60 0.68 3.47
C LYS A 170 -12.55 1.56 2.21
N PRO A 171 -12.99 1.07 1.03
CA PRO A 171 -12.67 1.69 -0.26
C PRO A 171 -12.84 3.23 -0.33
N CYS A 172 -11.74 3.93 -0.07
CA CYS A 172 -11.65 5.39 0.11
C CYS A 172 -12.62 6.01 1.13
N THR A 173 -12.88 5.31 2.23
CA THR A 173 -13.71 5.78 3.36
C THR A 173 -13.12 5.33 4.70
N ILE A 174 -13.29 6.18 5.72
CA ILE A 174 -12.99 5.83 7.11
C ILE A 174 -14.14 4.97 7.64
N ALA A 175 -13.81 3.82 8.22
CA ALA A 175 -14.73 3.01 9.00
C ALA A 175 -14.15 2.80 10.41
N GLU A 176 -15.02 2.85 11.41
CA GLU A 176 -14.63 2.51 12.78
C GLU A 176 -14.25 1.01 12.86
N MET A 177 -13.30 0.72 13.75
CA MET A 177 -12.83 -0.64 14.01
C MET A 177 -13.71 -1.34 15.03
#